data_AF-F2URD7-F1
#
_entry.id   AF-F2URD7-F1
#
_cell.length_a   1.000
_cell.length_b   1.000
_cell.length_c   1.000
_cell.angle_alpha   90.00
_cell.angle_beta   90.00
_cell.angle_gamma   90.00
#
_symmetry.space_group_name_H-M   'P 1'
#
loop_
_entity.id
_entity.type
_entity.pdbx_description
1 polymer ?
#
loop_
_entity_poly.entity_id
_entity_poly.type
_entity_poly.pdbx_seq_one_letter_code
_entity_poly.pdbx_strand_id
1 'polypeptide(L)'
;MQRTQQYTPFCVTTPASVLGSPLFSAAPVDRVEHAAATIDKAFRHLPLQYILILLRYCVVAKENCTMRTTAQCTQACRKLDELIALSLARMLGHTNPLKDESLQRCLRPYQRGGLALRSQESAAPAAFLGVIRDFFNSTRHPFECGLPSNTLRTEMSAALTRLACTTRDKEQGGVTTIDEVLKAGRKLQRTLTKILDERTPYSHKRIVRAFQLSAGGPGSYHWLTVMPSCPTLTLNDAQFRTSLSARIRVPAAGYHPRASCRACHKPTESAFHQESCQSIRKRRHDRLNGDITLLATAASRVCEREAT
;
A
#
# COMPACT_ATOMS: atom_id res chain seq x y z
N MET A 1 -10.66 31.44 -54.07
CA MET A 1 -11.28 32.02 -52.85
C MET A 1 -10.94 31.14 -51.65
N GLN A 2 -9.81 31.43 -50.98
CA GLN A 2 -9.40 30.74 -49.75
C GLN A 2 -9.89 31.58 -48.56
N ARG A 3 -10.73 30.99 -47.69
CA ARG A 3 -11.13 31.62 -46.42
C ARG A 3 -10.00 31.45 -45.41
N THR A 4 -9.26 32.52 -45.16
CA THR A 4 -8.40 32.70 -44.00
C THR A 4 -9.26 32.81 -42.75
N GLN A 5 -9.34 31.74 -41.94
CA GLN A 5 -9.86 31.85 -40.59
C GLN A 5 -8.80 32.51 -39.72
N GLN A 6 -9.07 33.75 -39.30
CA GLN A 6 -8.30 34.44 -38.27
C GLN A 6 -8.52 33.72 -36.93
N TYR A 7 -7.46 33.11 -36.40
CA TYR A 7 -7.42 32.59 -35.04
C TYR A 7 -7.17 33.76 -34.08
N THR A 8 -8.17 34.14 -33.29
CA THR A 8 -7.98 35.03 -32.14
C THR A 8 -7.28 34.26 -31.01
N PRO A 9 -6.20 34.80 -30.41
CA PRO A 9 -5.52 34.15 -29.30
C PRO A 9 -6.44 34.12 -28.08
N PHE A 10 -6.72 32.94 -27.55
CA PHE A 10 -7.47 32.76 -26.31
C PHE A 10 -6.66 33.37 -25.16
N CYS A 11 -7.13 34.51 -24.66
CA CYS A 11 -6.63 35.12 -23.44
C CYS A 11 -7.12 34.27 -22.25
N VAL A 12 -6.24 33.40 -21.71
CA VAL A 12 -6.57 32.53 -20.58
C VAL A 12 -6.51 33.34 -19.28
N THR A 13 -7.61 34.00 -18.94
CA THR A 13 -7.85 34.57 -17.60
C THR A 13 -8.78 33.71 -16.74
N THR A 14 -9.20 32.54 -17.25
CA THR A 14 -10.00 31.57 -16.49
C THR A 14 -9.10 30.48 -15.90
N PRO A 15 -9.23 30.14 -14.61
CA PRO A 15 -8.53 28.99 -14.04
C PRO A 15 -8.91 27.76 -14.86
N ALA A 16 -7.93 27.10 -15.46
CA ALA A 16 -8.12 26.03 -16.43
C ALA A 16 -9.11 24.95 -15.93
N SER A 17 -10.35 25.03 -16.38
CA SER A 17 -11.41 24.06 -16.13
C SER A 17 -11.43 23.07 -17.30
N VAL A 18 -10.48 22.12 -17.31
CA VAL A 18 -10.34 21.21 -18.45
C VAL A 18 -11.59 20.32 -18.67
N LEU A 19 -12.50 20.19 -17.70
CA LEU A 19 -13.76 19.43 -17.85
C LEU A 19 -14.94 19.98 -17.01
N GLY A 20 -15.04 21.30 -16.81
CA GLY A 20 -16.15 21.90 -16.04
C GLY A 20 -16.15 21.60 -14.53
N SER A 21 -15.20 20.82 -14.04
CA SER A 21 -14.87 20.68 -12.61
C SER A 21 -13.62 21.50 -12.31
N PRO A 22 -13.53 22.17 -11.15
CA PRO A 22 -12.27 22.77 -10.73
C PRO A 22 -11.20 21.67 -10.72
N LEU A 23 -10.01 21.94 -11.27
CA LEU A 23 -8.84 21.05 -11.14
C LEU A 23 -8.57 20.69 -9.67
N PHE A 24 -9.03 21.54 -8.74
CA PHE A 24 -8.77 21.48 -7.30
C PHE A 24 -10.05 21.76 -6.47
N SER A 25 -11.12 20.96 -6.64
CA SER A 25 -12.37 21.15 -5.87
C SER A 25 -12.31 20.52 -4.46
N ALA A 26 -13.26 20.88 -3.58
CA ALA A 26 -13.45 20.32 -2.23
C ALA A 26 -13.97 18.86 -2.20
N ALA A 27 -14.26 18.27 -3.37
CA ALA A 27 -14.70 16.89 -3.54
C ALA A 27 -13.83 15.78 -2.88
N PRO A 28 -12.53 15.97 -2.55
CA PRO A 28 -11.73 14.94 -1.91
C PRO A 28 -12.21 14.53 -0.52
N VAL A 29 -12.78 15.46 0.27
CA VAL A 29 -13.17 15.15 1.66
C VAL A 29 -14.43 14.30 1.70
N ASP A 30 -15.45 14.66 0.90
CA ASP A 30 -16.70 13.89 0.78
C ASP A 30 -16.45 12.45 0.32
N ARG A 31 -15.45 12.24 -0.54
CA ARG A 31 -15.03 10.91 -0.99
C ARG A 31 -14.43 10.07 0.13
N VAL A 32 -13.61 10.66 0.99
CA VAL A 32 -13.04 9.96 2.15
C VAL A 32 -14.13 9.60 3.16
N GLU A 33 -15.14 10.46 3.35
CA GLU A 33 -16.28 10.17 4.21
C GLU A 33 -17.16 9.04 3.64
N HIS A 34 -17.39 9.03 2.33
CA HIS A 34 -18.06 7.91 1.66
C HIS A 34 -17.27 6.60 1.76
N ALA A 35 -15.93 6.67 1.65
CA ALA A 35 -15.06 5.52 1.86
C ALA A 35 -15.15 4.98 3.29
N ALA A 36 -15.17 5.87 4.29
CA ALA A 36 -15.34 5.49 5.69
C ALA A 36 -16.69 4.78 5.92
N ALA A 37 -17.80 5.34 5.41
CA ALA A 37 -19.12 4.72 5.50
C ALA A 37 -19.18 3.34 4.81
N THR A 38 -18.50 3.19 3.67
CA THR A 38 -18.39 1.92 2.94
C THR A 38 -17.65 0.88 3.75
N ILE A 39 -16.52 1.25 4.36
CA ILE A 39 -15.73 0.37 5.22
C ILE A 39 -16.51 -0.04 6.47
N ASP A 40 -17.21 0.89 7.11
CA ASP A 40 -18.06 0.60 8.27
C ASP A 40 -19.17 -0.40 7.92
N LYS A 41 -19.80 -0.25 6.75
CA LYS A 41 -20.76 -1.25 6.25
C LYS A 41 -20.09 -2.59 5.98
N ALA A 42 -18.90 -2.60 5.39
CA ALA A 42 -18.15 -3.84 5.12
C ALA A 42 -17.82 -4.63 6.40
N PHE A 43 -17.40 -3.95 7.47
CA PHE A 43 -17.12 -4.59 8.77
C PHE A 43 -18.32 -5.32 9.39
N ARG A 44 -19.56 -4.96 9.00
CA ARG A 44 -20.77 -5.63 9.48
C ARG A 44 -21.13 -6.90 8.72
N HIS A 45 -20.61 -7.08 7.51
CA HIS A 45 -21.14 -8.08 6.57
C HIS A 45 -20.08 -8.94 5.88
N LEU A 46 -18.81 -8.55 5.92
CA LEU A 46 -17.75 -9.22 5.17
C LEU A 46 -16.67 -9.79 6.10
N PRO A 47 -16.04 -10.93 5.72
CA PRO A 47 -14.86 -11.43 6.40
C PRO A 47 -13.68 -10.45 6.36
N LEU A 48 -12.80 -10.49 7.35
CA LEU A 48 -11.68 -9.53 7.48
C LEU A 48 -10.74 -9.51 6.26
N GLN A 49 -10.49 -10.67 5.66
CA GLN A 49 -9.65 -10.77 4.45
C GLN A 49 -10.23 -9.97 3.28
N TYR A 50 -11.56 -9.98 3.13
CA TYR A 50 -12.28 -9.28 2.06
C TYR A 50 -12.23 -7.77 2.30
N ILE A 51 -12.36 -7.35 3.56
CA ILE A 51 -12.27 -5.93 3.95
C ILE A 51 -10.87 -5.38 3.65
N LEU A 52 -9.79 -6.14 3.91
CA LEU A 52 -8.44 -5.70 3.56
C LEU A 52 -8.28 -5.49 2.04
N ILE A 53 -8.82 -6.43 1.25
CA ILE A 53 -8.77 -6.34 -0.21
C ILE A 53 -9.61 -5.15 -0.70
N LEU A 54 -10.78 -4.91 -0.14
CA LEU A 54 -11.61 -3.74 -0.44
C LEU A 54 -10.90 -2.43 -0.08
N LEU A 55 -10.29 -2.35 1.10
CA LEU A 55 -9.51 -1.19 1.53
C LEU A 55 -8.39 -0.88 0.51
N ARG A 56 -7.69 -1.91 0.02
CA ARG A 56 -6.58 -1.77 -0.92
C ARG A 56 -7.02 -1.41 -2.34
N TYR A 57 -7.92 -2.20 -2.92
CA TYR A 57 -8.26 -2.13 -4.35
C TYR A 57 -9.43 -1.19 -4.65
N CYS A 58 -10.30 -0.94 -3.69
CA CYS A 58 -11.46 -0.08 -3.91
C CYS A 58 -11.25 1.30 -3.29
N VAL A 59 -10.80 1.38 -2.04
CA VAL A 59 -10.65 2.66 -1.35
C VAL A 59 -9.34 3.35 -1.73
N VAL A 60 -8.19 2.76 -1.39
CA VAL A 60 -6.87 3.37 -1.65
C VAL A 60 -6.63 3.57 -3.16
N ALA A 61 -7.04 2.61 -4.01
CA ALA A 61 -6.85 2.75 -5.44
C ALA A 61 -7.70 3.85 -6.09
N LYS A 62 -8.94 4.08 -5.63
CA LYS A 62 -9.78 5.17 -6.15
C LYS A 62 -9.25 6.54 -5.71
N GLU A 63 -8.81 6.64 -4.46
CA GLU A 63 -8.26 7.89 -3.93
C GLU A 63 -6.89 8.25 -4.51
N ASN A 64 -6.13 7.26 -5.01
CA ASN A 64 -4.93 7.52 -5.81
C ASN A 64 -5.18 8.41 -7.03
N CYS A 65 -6.37 8.37 -7.63
CA CYS A 65 -6.71 9.27 -8.73
C CYS A 65 -6.78 10.72 -8.24
N THR A 66 -7.51 10.96 -7.16
CA THR A 66 -7.66 12.28 -6.51
C THR A 66 -6.30 12.87 -6.10
N MET A 67 -5.41 12.04 -5.53
CA MET A 67 -4.07 12.45 -5.11
C MET A 67 -3.14 12.81 -6.27
N ARG A 68 -3.38 12.27 -7.47
CA ARG A 68 -2.60 12.59 -8.67
C ARG A 68 -3.00 13.91 -9.31
N THR A 69 -4.23 14.36 -9.07
CA THR A 69 -4.79 15.54 -9.71
C THR A 69 -4.64 16.80 -8.87
N THR A 70 -4.47 16.68 -7.54
CA THR A 70 -4.42 17.86 -6.65
C THR A 70 -3.23 17.83 -5.69
N ALA A 71 -2.49 18.93 -5.63
CA ALA A 71 -1.42 19.14 -4.65
C ALA A 71 -1.95 19.60 -3.27
N GLN A 72 -3.24 19.94 -3.17
CA GLN A 72 -3.91 20.42 -1.95
C GLN A 72 -4.80 19.35 -1.28
N CYS A 73 -4.51 18.06 -1.48
CA CYS A 73 -5.27 16.96 -0.87
C CYS A 73 -4.79 16.55 0.53
N THR A 74 -3.90 17.32 1.18
CA THR A 74 -3.24 16.90 2.43
C THR A 74 -4.23 16.49 3.52
N GLN A 75 -5.29 17.26 3.74
CA GLN A 75 -6.28 16.95 4.77
C GLN A 75 -7.04 15.65 4.45
N ALA A 76 -7.45 15.46 3.19
CA ALA A 76 -8.10 14.23 2.75
C ALA A 76 -7.15 13.02 2.86
N CYS A 77 -5.88 13.19 2.52
CA CYS A 77 -4.85 12.16 2.66
C CYS A 77 -4.66 11.75 4.13
N ARG A 78 -4.63 12.71 5.06
CA ARG A 78 -4.55 12.43 6.50
C ARG A 78 -5.76 11.68 7.01
N LYS A 79 -6.97 12.12 6.65
CA LYS A 79 -8.22 11.40 6.99
C LYS A 79 -8.21 9.97 6.44
N LEU A 80 -7.65 9.76 5.24
CA LEU A 80 -7.54 8.43 4.65
C LEU A 80 -6.49 7.56 5.37
N ASP A 81 -5.34 8.13 5.74
CA ASP A 81 -4.32 7.45 6.56
C ASP A 81 -4.88 7.05 7.94
N GLU A 82 -5.70 7.91 8.56
CA GLU A 82 -6.43 7.61 9.79
C GLU A 82 -7.45 6.48 9.60
N LEU A 83 -8.23 6.49 8.52
CA LEU A 83 -9.16 5.42 8.17
C LEU A 83 -8.45 4.09 7.98
N ILE A 84 -7.29 4.08 7.31
CA ILE A 84 -6.45 2.88 7.15
C ILE A 84 -5.98 2.39 8.53
N ALA A 85 -5.44 3.28 9.37
CA ALA A 85 -4.95 2.94 10.70
C ALA A 85 -6.04 2.35 11.61
N LEU A 86 -7.25 2.95 11.58
CA LEU A 86 -8.40 2.48 12.34
C LEU A 86 -8.93 1.14 11.82
N SER A 87 -8.99 0.97 10.49
CA SER A 87 -9.44 -0.28 9.87
C SER A 87 -8.52 -1.44 10.24
N LEU A 88 -7.21 -1.23 10.18
CA LEU A 88 -6.22 -2.24 10.57
C LEU A 88 -6.29 -2.56 12.08
N ALA A 89 -6.50 -1.56 12.93
CA ALA A 89 -6.73 -1.75 14.35
C ALA A 89 -7.96 -2.64 14.60
N ARG A 90 -9.09 -2.33 13.95
CA ARG A 90 -10.33 -3.12 14.05
C ARG A 90 -10.16 -4.57 13.57
N MET A 91 -9.43 -4.80 12.49
CA MET A 91 -9.11 -6.16 12.01
C MET A 91 -8.33 -6.97 13.07
N LEU A 92 -7.48 -6.30 13.86
CA LEU A 92 -6.77 -6.89 14.99
C LEU A 92 -7.61 -6.98 16.28
N GLY A 93 -8.80 -6.38 16.29
CA GLY A 93 -9.71 -6.32 17.44
C GLY A 93 -9.50 -5.15 18.37
N HIS A 94 -8.63 -4.19 18.01
CA HIS A 94 -8.40 -2.98 18.80
C HIS A 94 -9.45 -1.92 18.47
N THR A 95 -9.75 -1.08 19.46
CA THR A 95 -10.67 0.06 19.32
C THR A 95 -9.95 1.34 18.91
N ASN A 96 -8.69 1.49 19.31
CA ASN A 96 -7.87 2.66 19.03
C ASN A 96 -7.06 2.47 17.74
N PRO A 97 -6.91 3.51 16.90
CA PRO A 97 -6.06 3.46 15.71
C PRO A 97 -4.62 3.03 16.03
N LEU A 98 -4.00 2.29 15.11
CA LEU A 98 -2.58 1.96 15.20
C LEU A 98 -1.73 3.23 15.10
N LYS A 99 -0.67 3.32 15.92
CA LYS A 99 0.26 4.47 15.96
C LYS A 99 1.72 4.04 15.70
N ASP A 100 2.55 5.03 15.43
CA ASP A 100 4.02 4.95 15.43
C ASP A 100 4.58 3.78 14.59
N GLU A 101 5.50 3.01 15.17
CA GLU A 101 6.21 1.91 14.50
C GLU A 101 5.26 0.82 13.97
N SER A 102 4.13 0.59 14.66
CA SER A 102 3.12 -0.41 14.28
C SER A 102 2.44 -0.02 12.98
N LEU A 103 2.01 1.24 12.86
CA LEU A 103 1.44 1.76 11.62
C LEU A 103 2.50 1.77 10.52
N GLN A 104 3.72 2.23 10.80
CA GLN A 104 4.82 2.24 9.83
C GLN A 104 5.15 0.85 9.26
N ARG A 105 4.95 -0.24 10.02
CA ARG A 105 5.08 -1.61 9.49
C ARG A 105 3.96 -1.97 8.52
N CYS A 106 2.75 -1.50 8.77
CA CYS A 106 1.61 -1.73 7.89
C CYS A 106 1.77 -1.02 6.53
N LEU A 107 2.24 0.24 6.55
CA LEU A 107 2.34 1.09 5.36
C LEU A 107 3.46 0.65 4.38
N ARG A 108 4.39 -0.21 4.82
CA ARG A 108 5.52 -0.71 4.01
C ARG A 108 5.08 -1.53 2.80
N PRO A 109 5.92 -1.62 1.74
CA PRO A 109 5.73 -2.56 0.65
C PRO A 109 5.68 -4.02 1.11
N TYR A 110 5.05 -4.86 0.30
CA TYR A 110 4.97 -6.30 0.55
C TYR A 110 6.34 -6.96 0.63
N GLN A 111 7.25 -6.57 -0.26
CA GLN A 111 8.63 -7.05 -0.36
C GLN A 111 9.46 -6.70 0.88
N ARG A 112 8.97 -5.80 1.73
CA ARG A 112 9.59 -5.43 3.02
C ARG A 112 8.80 -5.93 4.24
N GLY A 113 7.87 -6.87 4.02
CA GLY A 113 7.04 -7.46 5.07
C GLY A 113 5.83 -6.63 5.49
N GLY A 114 5.51 -5.54 4.78
CA GLY A 114 4.34 -4.70 5.05
C GLY A 114 3.07 -5.16 4.36
N LEU A 115 2.05 -4.29 4.35
CA LEU A 115 0.74 -4.52 3.71
C LEU A 115 0.57 -3.73 2.40
N ALA A 116 1.59 -2.97 2.00
CA ALA A 116 1.60 -2.08 0.84
C ALA A 116 0.41 -1.09 0.80
N LEU A 117 -0.01 -0.63 1.98
CA LEU A 117 -1.00 0.44 2.18
C LEU A 117 -0.25 1.74 2.45
N ARG A 118 0.56 2.23 1.51
CA ARG A 118 1.46 3.40 1.70
C ARG A 118 0.70 4.59 2.30
N SER A 119 1.38 5.42 3.11
CA SER A 119 0.80 6.70 3.55
C SER A 119 0.44 7.54 2.33
N GLN A 120 -0.82 7.96 2.30
CA GLN A 120 -1.40 8.77 1.26
C GLN A 120 -0.83 10.18 1.33
N GLU A 121 -0.61 10.72 2.53
CA GLU A 121 0.03 12.03 2.72
C GLU A 121 1.45 12.05 2.14
N SER A 122 2.20 10.96 2.33
CA SER A 122 3.56 10.83 1.80
C SER A 122 3.58 10.55 0.29
N ALA A 123 2.62 9.78 -0.22
CA ALA A 123 2.59 9.33 -1.61
C ALA A 123 1.97 10.35 -2.58
N ALA A 124 1.04 11.19 -2.13
CA ALA A 124 0.33 12.13 -2.99
C ALA A 124 1.25 13.11 -3.73
N PRO A 125 2.24 13.77 -3.08
CA PRO A 125 3.15 14.69 -3.79
C PRO A 125 3.95 14.00 -4.90
N ALA A 126 4.39 12.76 -4.66
CA ALA A 126 5.11 11.97 -5.65
C ALA A 126 4.21 11.59 -6.84
N ALA A 127 2.98 11.17 -6.55
CA ALA A 127 2.00 10.79 -7.57
C ALA A 127 1.59 11.99 -8.45
N PHE A 128 1.39 13.16 -7.85
CA PHE A 128 1.14 14.41 -8.55
C PHE A 128 2.28 14.76 -9.53
N LEU A 129 3.52 14.82 -9.03
CA LEU A 129 4.68 15.14 -9.89
C LEU A 129 4.88 14.12 -11.01
N GLY A 130 4.64 12.83 -10.74
CA GLY A 130 4.70 11.78 -11.76
C GLY A 130 3.73 12.01 -12.92
N VAL A 131 2.48 12.35 -12.61
CA VAL A 131 1.45 12.61 -13.63
C VAL A 131 1.74 13.89 -14.41
N ILE A 132 2.19 14.95 -13.74
CA ILE A 132 2.59 16.19 -14.41
C ILE A 132 3.75 15.92 -15.39
N ARG A 133 4.75 15.16 -14.98
CA ARG A 133 5.85 14.75 -15.87
C ARG A 133 5.35 13.94 -17.06
N ASP A 134 4.49 12.95 -16.81
CA ASP A 134 3.93 12.08 -17.86
C ASP A 134 3.09 12.87 -18.85
N PHE A 135 2.36 13.90 -18.38
CA PHE A 135 1.62 14.82 -19.23
C PHE A 135 2.55 15.59 -20.16
N PHE A 136 3.49 16.39 -19.64
CA PHE A 136 4.36 17.26 -20.47
C PHE A 136 5.28 16.49 -21.43
N ASN A 137 5.57 15.22 -21.16
CA ASN A 137 6.38 14.36 -22.03
C ASN A 137 5.56 13.45 -22.95
N SER A 138 4.22 13.53 -22.90
CA SER A 138 3.36 12.72 -23.76
C SER A 138 3.34 13.30 -25.16
N THR A 139 3.71 12.48 -26.15
CA THR A 139 3.57 12.82 -27.57
C THR A 139 2.15 12.57 -28.11
N ARG A 140 1.22 12.13 -27.26
CA ARG A 140 -0.09 11.59 -27.68
C ARG A 140 -1.28 12.49 -27.33
N HIS A 141 -1.08 13.57 -26.60
CA HIS A 141 -2.19 14.46 -26.25
C HIS A 141 -2.29 15.62 -27.26
N PRO A 142 -3.52 16.12 -27.55
CA PRO A 142 -3.74 17.18 -28.53
C PRO A 142 -3.32 18.58 -28.05
N PHE A 143 -2.88 18.71 -26.79
CA PHE A 143 -2.45 19.98 -26.22
C PHE A 143 -1.00 20.30 -26.65
N GLU A 144 -0.73 21.56 -26.98
CA GLU A 144 0.64 22.03 -27.19
C GLU A 144 1.43 21.93 -25.87
N CYS A 145 2.60 21.28 -25.90
CA CYS A 145 3.50 21.20 -24.74
C CYS A 145 4.13 22.57 -24.46
N GLY A 146 3.40 23.43 -23.76
CA GLY A 146 3.90 24.71 -23.26
C GLY A 146 4.69 24.58 -21.95
N LEU A 147 5.30 25.67 -21.49
CA LEU A 147 5.84 25.75 -20.13
C LEU A 147 4.71 25.70 -19.10
N PRO A 148 4.92 25.09 -17.92
CA PRO A 148 3.92 25.11 -16.86
C PRO A 148 3.65 26.56 -16.41
N SER A 149 2.37 26.86 -16.15
CA SER A 149 1.96 28.16 -15.59
C SER A 149 2.64 28.43 -14.24
N ASN A 150 2.73 29.70 -13.84
CA ASN A 150 3.30 30.07 -12.54
C ASN A 150 2.58 29.38 -11.38
N THR A 151 1.26 29.25 -11.44
CA THR A 151 0.46 28.52 -10.45
C THR A 151 0.87 27.05 -10.36
N LEU A 152 1.02 26.37 -11.50
CA LEU A 152 1.46 24.98 -11.54
C LEU A 152 2.90 24.82 -11.02
N ARG A 153 3.79 25.74 -11.38
CA ARG A 153 5.16 25.77 -10.85
C ARG A 153 5.19 25.91 -9.33
N THR A 154 4.37 26.77 -8.74
CA THR A 154 4.25 26.90 -7.28
C THR A 154 3.80 25.60 -6.62
N GLU A 155 2.79 24.92 -7.18
CA GLU A 155 2.31 23.63 -6.67
C GLU A 155 3.36 22.50 -6.81
N MET A 156 4.11 22.49 -7.91
CA MET A 156 5.23 21.57 -8.10
C MET A 156 6.34 21.81 -7.07
N SER A 157 6.70 23.08 -6.81
CA SER A 157 7.66 23.44 -5.75
C SER A 157 7.18 22.97 -4.38
N ALA A 158 5.90 23.22 -4.05
CA ALA A 158 5.32 22.76 -2.78
C ALA A 158 5.35 21.23 -2.65
N ALA A 159 5.06 20.49 -3.73
CA ALA A 159 5.16 19.04 -3.75
C ALA A 159 6.59 18.55 -3.55
N LEU A 160 7.57 19.16 -4.21
CA LEU A 160 9.00 18.86 -4.05
C LEU A 160 9.48 19.14 -2.62
N THR A 161 9.10 20.28 -2.04
CA THR A 161 9.41 20.60 -0.64
C THR A 161 8.83 19.55 0.30
N ARG A 162 7.56 19.16 0.15
CA ARG A 162 6.95 18.11 0.98
C ARG A 162 7.64 16.77 0.85
N LEU A 163 8.09 16.40 -0.35
CA LEU A 163 8.92 15.21 -0.53
C LEU A 163 10.26 15.36 0.20
N ALA A 164 10.88 16.54 0.20
CA ALA A 164 12.14 16.80 0.89
C ALA A 164 12.04 16.95 2.43
N CYS A 165 10.85 17.24 2.98
CA CYS A 165 10.65 17.55 4.41
C CYS A 165 10.78 16.35 5.38
N THR A 166 11.10 15.14 4.92
CA THR A 166 11.38 14.00 5.82
C THR A 166 12.82 13.53 5.66
N THR A 167 13.71 14.23 6.37
CA THR A 167 15.04 13.83 6.90
C THR A 167 16.13 13.28 5.95
N ARG A 168 17.36 13.79 6.16
CA ARG A 168 18.67 13.17 5.83
C ARG A 168 19.16 13.06 4.38
N ASP A 169 18.42 13.50 3.37
CA ASP A 169 18.88 13.38 1.97
C ASP A 169 19.89 14.44 1.50
N LYS A 170 20.35 15.37 2.36
CA LYS A 170 21.38 16.35 1.95
C LYS A 170 22.76 15.73 1.66
N GLU A 171 23.04 14.52 2.13
CA GLU A 171 24.35 13.89 1.92
C GLU A 171 24.41 13.00 0.66
N GLN A 172 23.27 12.68 0.02
CA GLN A 172 23.23 11.84 -1.19
C GLN A 172 22.20 12.24 -2.25
N GLY A 173 21.33 13.23 -2.00
CA GLY A 173 20.18 13.57 -2.84
C GLY A 173 20.30 14.93 -3.53
N GLY A 174 20.59 14.90 -4.84
CA GLY A 174 20.51 16.07 -5.72
C GLY A 174 19.13 16.73 -5.62
N VAL A 175 19.14 18.05 -5.49
CA VAL A 175 17.92 18.87 -5.43
C VAL A 175 17.20 18.76 -6.76
N THR A 176 16.17 17.90 -6.83
CA THR A 176 15.32 17.79 -8.02
C THR A 176 14.63 19.13 -8.28
N THR A 177 15.17 19.94 -9.19
CA THR A 177 14.51 21.16 -9.65
C THR A 177 13.23 20.82 -10.43
N ILE A 178 12.33 21.79 -10.61
CA ILE A 178 11.15 21.60 -11.49
C ILE A 178 11.61 21.17 -12.90
N ASP A 179 12.70 21.76 -13.40
CA ASP A 179 13.24 21.43 -14.71
C ASP A 179 13.78 20.00 -14.76
N GLU A 180 14.40 19.51 -13.69
CA GLU A 180 14.80 18.10 -13.58
C GLU A 180 13.60 17.17 -13.52
N VAL A 181 12.51 17.54 -12.84
CA VAL A 181 11.25 16.76 -12.86
C VAL A 181 10.70 16.67 -14.27
N LEU A 182 10.65 17.78 -15.01
CA LEU A 182 10.12 17.82 -16.37
C LEU A 182 11.01 17.07 -17.37
N LYS A 183 12.33 17.15 -17.21
CA LYS A 183 13.33 16.47 -18.05
C LYS A 183 13.59 15.03 -17.61
N ALA A 184 13.13 14.62 -16.43
CA ALA A 184 13.36 13.27 -15.91
C ALA A 184 12.74 12.24 -16.85
N GLY A 185 13.56 11.24 -17.22
CA GLY A 185 13.08 10.13 -18.04
C GLY A 185 11.99 9.32 -17.34
N ARG A 186 11.47 8.30 -18.05
CA ARG A 186 10.38 7.39 -17.62
C ARG A 186 10.50 6.78 -16.21
N LYS A 187 11.68 6.88 -15.59
CA LYS A 187 11.99 6.34 -14.26
C LYS A 187 11.55 7.22 -13.09
N LEU A 188 11.12 8.48 -13.27
CA LEU A 188 10.81 9.40 -12.15
C LEU A 188 9.83 8.80 -11.12
N GLN A 189 8.68 8.27 -11.57
CA GLN A 189 7.70 7.67 -10.67
C GLN A 189 8.28 6.49 -9.88
N ARG A 190 9.14 5.69 -10.52
CA ARG A 190 9.83 4.57 -9.86
C ARG A 190 10.83 5.08 -8.84
N THR A 191 11.58 6.13 -9.16
CA THR A 191 12.53 6.77 -8.24
C THR A 191 11.81 7.34 -7.02
N LEU A 192 10.73 8.11 -7.23
CA LEU A 192 9.93 8.67 -6.14
C LEU A 192 9.31 7.56 -5.26
N THR A 193 8.79 6.50 -5.90
CA THR A 193 8.27 5.33 -5.16
C THR A 193 9.38 4.64 -4.35
N LYS A 194 10.59 4.52 -4.92
CA LYS A 194 11.75 3.93 -4.25
C LYS A 194 12.17 4.75 -3.02
N ILE A 195 12.22 6.07 -3.15
CA ILE A 195 12.52 6.99 -2.02
C ILE A 195 11.50 6.80 -0.89
N LEU A 196 10.20 6.75 -1.22
CA LEU A 196 9.14 6.50 -0.23
C LEU A 196 9.29 5.12 0.43
N ASP A 197 9.63 4.10 -0.35
CA ASP A 197 9.85 2.76 0.17
C ASP A 197 11.10 2.69 1.08
N GLU A 198 12.16 3.45 0.78
CA GLU A 198 13.40 3.52 1.56
C GLU A 198 13.21 4.19 2.92
N ARG A 199 12.29 5.16 3.04
CA ARG A 199 11.93 5.85 4.29
C ARG A 199 11.33 4.96 5.38
N THR A 200 11.00 3.71 5.04
CA THR A 200 10.51 2.73 6.00
C THR A 200 11.56 1.64 6.27
N PRO A 201 12.65 1.94 7.00
CA PRO A 201 13.75 1.01 7.19
C PRO A 201 13.32 -0.25 7.95
N TYR A 202 14.05 -1.34 7.73
CA TYR A 202 13.89 -2.54 8.54
C TYR A 202 14.16 -2.23 10.02
N SER A 203 13.51 -2.98 10.91
CA SER A 203 13.76 -2.87 12.35
C SER A 203 15.24 -3.12 12.65
N HIS A 204 15.81 -2.34 13.58
CA HIS A 204 17.17 -2.57 14.08
C HIS A 204 17.28 -3.87 14.90
N LYS A 205 16.18 -4.34 15.50
CA LYS A 205 16.14 -5.62 16.23
C LYS A 205 16.26 -6.79 15.25
N ARG A 206 17.34 -7.58 15.35
CA ARG A 206 17.67 -8.70 14.44
C ARG A 206 16.50 -9.68 14.22
N ILE A 207 15.83 -10.07 15.30
CA ILE A 207 14.69 -11.01 15.24
C ILE A 207 13.54 -10.43 14.41
N VAL A 208 13.14 -9.18 14.69
CA VAL A 208 12.08 -8.50 13.93
C VAL A 208 12.48 -8.30 12.47
N ARG A 209 13.74 -7.97 12.20
CA ARG A 209 14.26 -7.85 10.83
C ARG A 209 14.20 -9.17 10.07
N ALA A 210 14.60 -10.28 10.68
CA ALA A 210 14.52 -11.60 10.05
C ALA A 210 13.08 -11.95 9.66
N PHE A 211 12.11 -11.64 10.53
CA PHE A 211 10.70 -11.80 10.21
C PHE A 211 10.22 -10.90 9.08
N GLN A 212 10.63 -9.63 9.05
CA GLN A 212 10.29 -8.71 7.97
C GLN A 212 10.85 -9.17 6.62
N LEU A 213 12.07 -9.72 6.61
CA LEU A 213 12.67 -10.31 5.41
C LEU A 213 11.92 -11.56 4.96
N SER A 214 11.58 -12.46 5.89
CA SER A 214 10.79 -13.66 5.60
C SER A 214 9.39 -13.31 5.05
N ALA A 215 8.71 -12.35 5.68
CA ALA A 215 7.42 -11.84 5.23
C ALA A 215 7.51 -11.00 3.93
N GLY A 216 8.72 -10.63 3.51
CA GLY A 216 9.02 -9.97 2.25
C GLY A 216 9.34 -10.93 1.10
N GLY A 217 9.49 -12.22 1.39
CA GLY A 217 9.85 -13.23 0.39
C GLY A 217 8.81 -13.37 -0.73
N PRO A 218 9.21 -13.83 -1.92
CA PRO A 218 8.28 -14.12 -3.01
C PRO A 218 7.10 -15.00 -2.56
N GLY A 219 5.88 -14.69 -2.97
CA GLY A 219 4.66 -15.45 -2.62
C GLY A 219 4.11 -15.24 -1.21
N SER A 220 4.91 -14.74 -0.25
CA SER A 220 4.52 -14.62 1.17
C SER A 220 3.35 -13.67 1.44
N TYR A 221 3.02 -12.80 0.49
CA TYR A 221 1.96 -11.80 0.57
C TYR A 221 0.76 -12.11 -0.34
N HIS A 222 0.75 -13.24 -1.07
CA HIS A 222 -0.34 -13.54 -2.01
C HIS A 222 -1.71 -13.63 -1.33
N TRP A 223 -1.75 -14.13 -0.09
CA TRP A 223 -2.99 -14.17 0.71
C TRP A 223 -3.55 -12.78 1.06
N LEU A 224 -2.76 -11.70 0.91
CA LEU A 224 -3.19 -10.31 1.10
C LEU A 224 -3.74 -9.69 -0.19
N THR A 225 -3.40 -10.25 -1.35
CA THR A 225 -3.71 -9.68 -2.67
C THR A 225 -4.72 -10.49 -3.47
N VAL A 226 -4.86 -11.78 -3.19
CA VAL A 226 -5.67 -12.70 -3.97
C VAL A 226 -6.95 -13.02 -3.23
N MET A 227 -8.08 -12.84 -3.91
CA MET A 227 -9.35 -13.45 -3.53
C MET A 227 -9.31 -14.93 -3.92
N PRO A 228 -9.37 -15.88 -2.98
CA PRO A 228 -9.40 -17.29 -3.32
C PRO A 228 -10.64 -17.60 -4.16
N SER A 229 -10.47 -18.37 -5.24
CA SER A 229 -11.58 -18.84 -6.08
C SER A 229 -12.48 -19.85 -5.37
N CYS A 230 -11.98 -20.47 -4.30
CA CYS A 230 -12.72 -21.43 -3.49
C CYS A 230 -12.84 -20.94 -2.04
N PRO A 231 -14.05 -20.94 -1.44
CA PRO A 231 -14.24 -20.55 -0.04
C PRO A 231 -13.40 -21.35 0.95
N THR A 232 -13.08 -22.62 0.66
CA THR A 232 -12.25 -23.46 1.55
C THR A 232 -10.79 -23.01 1.62
N LEU A 233 -10.33 -22.18 0.67
CA LEU A 233 -8.99 -21.59 0.63
C LEU A 233 -8.95 -20.17 1.23
N THR A 234 -10.06 -19.69 1.78
CA THR A 234 -10.12 -18.41 2.50
C THR A 234 -9.68 -18.57 3.95
N LEU A 235 -9.03 -17.54 4.48
CA LEU A 235 -8.73 -17.50 5.91
C LEU A 235 -10.00 -17.05 6.63
N ASN A 236 -10.44 -17.81 7.61
CA ASN A 236 -11.45 -17.30 8.54
C ASN A 236 -10.87 -16.14 9.36
N ASP A 237 -11.74 -15.36 10.00
CA ASP A 237 -11.33 -14.13 10.70
C ASP A 237 -10.28 -14.36 11.79
N ALA A 238 -10.34 -15.48 12.51
CA ALA A 238 -9.36 -15.82 13.55
C ALA A 238 -7.97 -16.13 12.95
N GLN A 239 -7.94 -16.90 11.86
CA GLN A 239 -6.74 -17.22 11.11
C GLN A 239 -6.14 -15.98 10.45
N PHE A 240 -6.99 -15.16 9.81
CA PHE A 240 -6.58 -13.91 9.19
C PHE A 240 -5.99 -12.95 10.22
N ARG A 241 -6.67 -12.75 11.36
CA ARG A 241 -6.20 -11.87 12.44
C ARG A 241 -4.84 -12.31 12.98
N THR A 242 -4.65 -13.61 13.18
CA THR A 242 -3.37 -14.17 13.66
C THR A 242 -2.27 -13.97 12.63
N SER A 243 -2.54 -14.24 11.35
CA SER A 243 -1.59 -14.01 10.24
C SER A 243 -1.23 -12.54 10.09
N LEU A 244 -2.21 -11.64 10.19
CA LEU A 244 -2.02 -10.20 10.15
C LEU A 244 -1.14 -9.75 11.31
N SER A 245 -1.52 -10.09 12.55
CA SER A 245 -0.77 -9.82 13.79
C SER A 245 0.70 -10.23 13.69
N ALA A 246 0.95 -11.48 13.26
CA ALA A 246 2.27 -12.04 13.03
C ALA A 246 3.10 -11.24 11.99
N ARG A 247 2.47 -10.86 10.88
CA ARG A 247 3.12 -10.13 9.78
C ARG A 247 3.57 -8.73 10.22
N ILE A 248 2.68 -7.94 10.81
CA ILE A 248 2.95 -6.54 11.19
C ILE A 248 3.52 -6.38 12.60
N ARG A 249 3.65 -7.49 13.35
CA ARG A 249 4.18 -7.52 14.72
C ARG A 249 3.38 -6.66 15.69
N VAL A 250 2.05 -6.74 15.57
CA VAL A 250 1.12 -6.08 16.47
C VAL A 250 0.23 -7.15 17.08
N PRO A 251 0.31 -7.40 18.40
CA PRO A 251 -0.55 -8.38 19.06
C PRO A 251 -2.01 -8.10 18.78
N ALA A 252 -2.80 -9.15 18.51
CA ALA A 252 -4.25 -9.04 18.45
C ALA A 252 -4.82 -8.63 19.82
N ALA A 253 -5.96 -7.94 19.82
CA ALA A 253 -6.66 -7.59 21.05
C ALA A 253 -7.03 -8.86 21.84
N GLY A 254 -6.96 -8.77 23.18
CA GLY A 254 -7.16 -9.89 24.07
C GLY A 254 -5.95 -10.83 24.23
N TYR A 255 -4.82 -10.56 23.56
CA TYR A 255 -3.57 -11.25 23.89
C TYR A 255 -3.14 -10.95 25.33
N HIS A 256 -2.86 -12.00 26.10
CA HIS A 256 -2.33 -11.88 27.46
C HIS A 256 -0.91 -12.48 27.54
N PRO A 257 0.08 -11.73 28.05
CA PRO A 257 1.39 -12.29 28.38
C PRO A 257 1.23 -13.47 29.34
N ARG A 258 1.95 -14.58 29.13
CA ARG A 258 1.85 -15.83 29.90
C ARG A 258 0.62 -16.71 29.61
N ALA A 259 -0.20 -16.40 28.61
CA ALA A 259 -1.17 -17.38 28.11
C ALA A 259 -0.45 -18.68 27.70
N SER A 260 -1.04 -19.84 27.95
CA SER A 260 -0.41 -21.11 27.57
C SER A 260 -0.47 -21.31 26.05
N CYS A 261 0.68 -21.61 25.46
CA CYS A 261 0.75 -21.97 24.04
C CYS A 261 -0.10 -23.22 23.78
N ARG A 262 -1.02 -23.16 22.82
CA ARG A 262 -1.89 -24.31 22.49
C ARG A 262 -1.16 -25.56 22.00
N ALA A 263 0.11 -25.43 21.59
CA ALA A 263 0.88 -26.54 21.03
C ALA A 263 1.90 -27.15 21.99
N CYS A 264 2.60 -26.33 22.77
CA CYS A 264 3.60 -26.82 23.74
C CYS A 264 3.15 -26.68 25.20
N HIS A 265 1.98 -26.08 25.44
CA HIS A 265 1.40 -25.80 26.77
C HIS A 265 2.26 -24.94 27.70
N LYS A 266 3.39 -24.39 27.21
CA LYS A 266 4.25 -23.48 27.96
C LYS A 266 3.69 -22.05 27.97
N PRO A 267 3.91 -21.28 29.04
CA PRO A 267 3.56 -19.86 29.07
C PRO A 267 4.25 -19.11 27.92
N THR A 268 3.50 -18.28 27.19
CA THR A 268 4.06 -17.46 26.12
C THR A 268 4.65 -16.16 26.68
N GLU A 269 5.96 -16.02 26.60
CA GLU A 269 6.66 -14.75 26.88
C GLU A 269 6.44 -13.71 25.77
N SER A 270 6.01 -14.14 24.59
CA SER A 270 5.80 -13.31 23.41
C SER A 270 4.48 -13.63 22.72
N ALA A 271 3.80 -12.58 22.22
CA ALA A 271 2.59 -12.71 21.41
C ALA A 271 2.78 -13.52 20.12
N PHE A 272 4.04 -13.70 19.73
CA PHE A 272 4.45 -14.40 18.52
C PHE A 272 5.14 -15.73 18.82
N HIS A 273 5.01 -16.25 20.04
CA HIS A 273 5.63 -17.52 20.45
C HIS A 273 5.32 -18.67 19.48
N GLN A 274 4.12 -18.70 18.87
CA GLN A 274 3.75 -19.76 17.93
C GLN A 274 4.72 -19.94 16.75
N GLU A 275 5.44 -18.88 16.37
CA GLU A 275 6.38 -18.91 15.25
C GLU A 275 7.73 -19.54 15.62
N SER A 276 8.14 -19.44 16.88
CA SER A 276 9.36 -20.05 17.41
C SER A 276 9.09 -21.32 18.21
N CYS A 277 7.82 -21.69 18.38
CA CYS A 277 7.42 -22.87 19.13
C CYS A 277 7.91 -24.15 18.43
N GLN A 278 8.85 -24.85 19.07
CA GLN A 278 9.42 -26.09 18.53
C GLN A 278 8.35 -27.17 18.27
N SER A 279 7.33 -27.27 19.13
CA SER A 279 6.23 -28.24 18.95
C SER A 279 5.42 -27.96 17.68
N ILE A 280 5.21 -26.67 17.33
CA ILE A 280 4.54 -26.30 16.06
C ILE A 280 5.47 -26.56 14.89
N ARG A 281 6.76 -26.22 15.01
CA ARG A 281 7.75 -26.42 13.95
C ARG A 281 7.87 -27.90 13.57
N LYS A 282 7.97 -28.80 14.57
CA LYS A 282 7.99 -30.26 14.36
C LYS A 282 6.72 -30.73 13.65
N ARG A 283 5.54 -30.40 14.19
CA ARG A 283 4.25 -30.78 13.56
C ARG A 283 4.10 -30.29 12.12
N ARG A 284 4.53 -29.06 11.81
CA ARG A 284 4.49 -28.52 10.43
C ARG A 284 5.43 -29.29 9.50
N HIS A 285 6.66 -29.55 9.95
CA HIS A 285 7.65 -30.32 9.20
C HIS A 285 7.13 -31.74 8.93
N ASP A 286 6.62 -32.42 9.94
CA ASP A 286 6.12 -33.79 9.82
C ASP A 286 4.91 -33.86 8.87
N ARG A 287 4.00 -32.88 8.94
CA ARG A 287 2.86 -32.78 8.02
C ARG A 287 3.30 -32.53 6.58
N LEU A 288 4.19 -31.56 6.35
CA LEU A 288 4.70 -31.27 5.01
C LEU A 288 5.44 -32.48 4.41
N ASN A 289 6.24 -33.18 5.20
CA ASN A 289 6.90 -34.41 4.75
C ASN A 289 5.89 -35.51 4.43
N GLY A 290 4.82 -35.65 5.22
CA GLY A 290 3.72 -36.55 4.94
C GLY A 290 3.03 -36.22 3.61
N ASP A 291 2.68 -34.95 3.40
CA ASP A 291 2.03 -34.48 2.16
C ASP A 291 2.93 -34.67 0.93
N ILE A 292 4.23 -34.38 1.03
CA ILE A 292 5.22 -34.61 -0.04
C ILE A 292 5.35 -36.11 -0.33
N THR A 293 5.41 -36.95 0.70
CA THR A 293 5.52 -38.41 0.54
C THR A 293 4.28 -38.97 -0.15
N LEU A 294 3.08 -38.50 0.23
CA LEU A 294 1.83 -38.88 -0.43
C LEU A 294 1.80 -38.46 -1.90
N LEU A 295 2.22 -37.23 -2.21
CA LEU A 295 2.31 -36.74 -3.59
C LEU A 295 3.33 -37.54 -4.41
N ALA A 296 4.51 -37.84 -3.86
CA ALA A 296 5.52 -38.64 -4.54
C ALA A 296 5.04 -40.07 -4.80
N THR A 297 4.36 -40.68 -3.83
CA THR A 297 3.79 -42.03 -3.96
C THR A 297 2.66 -42.07 -4.99
N ALA A 298 1.81 -41.03 -5.01
CA ALA A 298 0.75 -40.89 -6.00
C ALA A 298 1.34 -40.69 -7.42
N ALA A 299 2.38 -39.89 -7.56
CA ALA A 299 3.07 -39.68 -8.83
C ALA A 299 3.75 -40.97 -9.35
N SER A 300 4.43 -41.73 -8.49
CA SER A 300 5.01 -43.04 -8.87
C SER A 300 3.94 -44.02 -9.36
N ARG A 301 2.77 -44.07 -8.70
CA ARG A 301 1.66 -44.94 -9.12
C ARG A 301 1.03 -44.52 -10.46
N VAL A 302 1.10 -43.25 -10.81
CA VAL A 302 0.65 -42.76 -12.13
C VAL A 302 1.66 -43.16 -13.20
N CYS A 303 2.97 -43.00 -12.95
CA CYS A 303 4.01 -43.44 -13.87
C CYS A 303 4.03 -44.96 -14.09
N GLU A 304 3.74 -45.77 -13.06
CA GLU A 304 3.65 -47.23 -13.18
C GLU A 304 2.44 -47.69 -14.02
N ARG A 305 1.35 -46.89 -14.06
CA ARG A 305 0.16 -47.19 -14.88
C ARG A 305 0.31 -46.80 -16.35
N GLU A 306 1.22 -45.89 -16.67
CA GLU A 306 1.53 -45.50 -18.07
C GLU A 306 2.65 -46.37 -18.68
N ALA A 307 3.32 -47.20 -17.87
CA ALA A 307 4.39 -48.11 -18.28
C ALA A 307 3.92 -49.56 -18.54
N THR A 308 2.61 -49.84 -18.38
CA THR A 308 1.93 -51.10 -18.73
C THR A 308 0.97 -50.88 -19.88
#